data_AF-A0A4Q0M5I4-F1
#
_entry.id   AF-A0A4Q0M5I4-F1
#
_cell.length_a   1.000
_cell.length_b   1.000
_cell.length_c   1.000
_cell.angle_alpha   90.00
_cell.angle_beta   90.00
_cell.angle_gamma   90.00
#
_symmetry.space_group_name_H-M   'P 1'
#
loop_
_entity.id
_entity.type
_entity.pdbx_description
1 polymer ?
#
loop_
_entity_poly.entity_id
_entity_poly.type
_entity_poly.pdbx_seq_one_letter_code
_entity_poly.pdbx_strand_id
1 'polypeptide(L)'
;MSIFVNIMNRDVMKLKEIRDEHGMLSGVLIPADDIRELKESLKTGSKFFDYFDSLHADKEDERRNLEQQMPNGLTVSETNRRMARVTENLYRQAFSKGIPMFYNDERTRKPTEFIRANPDGSEDLVSYDIDSRSHSFLKQLLPAGKGKWAYLSSNR
;
A
#
# COMPACT_ATOMS: atom_id res chain seq x y z
N MET A 1 7.34 -9.40 -10.32
CA MET A 1 6.25 -9.19 -9.37
C MET A 1 5.82 -7.74 -9.37
N SER A 2 4.62 -7.48 -9.87
CA SER A 2 3.99 -6.19 -9.69
C SER A 2 4.00 -5.81 -8.23
N ILE A 3 4.20 -4.53 -7.98
CA ILE A 3 3.55 -3.92 -6.82
C ILE A 3 2.11 -3.68 -7.25
N PHE A 4 1.40 -4.78 -7.51
CA PHE A 4 -0.01 -4.79 -7.22
C PHE A 4 -0.05 -4.87 -5.72
N VAL A 5 -0.36 -3.70 -5.16
CA VAL A 5 -1.35 -3.65 -4.12
C VAL A 5 -0.92 -4.54 -2.95
N ASN A 6 -0.05 -3.96 -2.14
CA ASN A 6 0.09 -4.36 -0.75
C ASN A 6 -1.24 -4.04 -0.04
N ILE A 7 -2.33 -4.72 -0.42
CA ILE A 7 -3.44 -5.04 0.48
C ILE A 7 -2.87 -6.15 1.36
N MET A 8 -1.93 -5.76 2.22
CA MET A 8 -1.96 -6.32 3.55
C MET A 8 -3.31 -5.93 4.12
N ASN A 9 -3.95 -6.91 4.74
CA ASN A 9 -5.01 -6.73 5.71
C ASN A 9 -4.54 -5.68 6.74
N ARG A 10 -4.75 -4.40 6.45
CA ARG A 10 -4.67 -3.32 7.42
C ARG A 10 -6.07 -3.26 8.01
N ASP A 11 -6.36 -4.20 8.91
CA ASP A 11 -7.44 -3.97 9.85
C ASP A 11 -7.17 -2.61 10.50
N VAL A 12 -8.06 -1.70 10.18
CA VAL A 12 -8.07 -0.26 10.39
C VAL A 12 -7.19 0.20 11.55
N MET A 13 -5.96 0.59 11.21
CA MET A 13 -5.05 1.32 12.10
C MET A 13 -5.35 2.82 11.97
N LYS A 14 -6.10 3.38 12.92
CA LYS A 14 -6.28 4.83 13.01
C LYS A 14 -5.15 5.43 13.84
N LEU A 15 -4.16 5.99 13.16
CA LEU A 15 -3.12 6.80 13.77
C LEU A 15 -3.70 8.21 13.99
N LYS A 16 -3.86 8.65 15.25
CA LYS A 16 -4.09 10.08 15.54
C LYS A 16 -2.77 10.68 16.00
N GLU A 17 -2.27 11.64 15.22
CA GLU A 17 -1.02 12.35 15.53
C GLU A 17 -1.21 13.17 16.81
N ILE A 18 -0.54 12.79 17.90
CA ILE A 18 -0.40 13.62 19.09
C ILE A 18 0.99 14.27 18.98
N ARG A 19 1.00 15.59 18.83
CA ARG A 19 2.24 16.38 18.82
C ARG A 19 2.46 16.92 20.22
N ASP A 20 3.63 16.64 20.79
CA ASP A 20 4.06 17.32 22.01
C ASP A 20 4.52 18.77 21.70
N GLU A 21 4.84 19.53 22.76
CA GLU A 21 5.31 20.92 22.67
C GLU A 21 6.64 21.09 21.91
N HIS A 22 7.33 19.98 21.61
CA HIS A 22 8.56 19.93 20.83
C HIS A 22 8.34 19.42 19.39
N GLY A 23 7.09 19.18 18.99
CA GLY A 23 6.73 18.71 17.65
C GLY A 23 7.01 17.22 17.39
N MET A 24 7.33 16.44 18.43
CA MET A 24 7.54 14.99 18.30
C MET A 24 6.20 14.27 18.22
N LEU A 25 6.07 13.39 17.23
CA LEU A 25 4.83 12.69 16.91
C LEU A 25 4.79 11.38 17.73
N SER A 26 3.97 11.37 18.78
CA SER A 26 3.75 10.17 19.59
C SER A 26 2.40 9.56 19.23
N GLY A 27 2.41 8.40 18.56
CA GLY A 27 1.22 7.61 18.28
C GLY A 27 1.17 6.38 19.17
N VAL A 28 0.00 6.06 19.73
CA VAL A 28 -0.24 4.78 20.42
C VAL A 28 -0.89 3.82 19.44
N LEU A 29 -0.27 2.66 19.23
CA LEU A 29 -0.82 1.59 18.39
C LEU A 29 -1.58 0.62 19.27
N ILE A 30 -2.89 0.48 19.05
CA ILE A 30 -3.75 -0.43 19.80
C ILE A 30 -4.45 -1.36 18.79
N PRO A 31 -4.34 -2.69 18.94
CA PRO A 31 -5.12 -3.65 18.17
C PRO A 31 -6.62 -3.39 18.27
N ALA A 32 -7.36 -3.68 17.19
CA ALA A 32 -8.79 -3.39 17.12
C ALA A 32 -9.61 -4.15 18.18
N ASP A 33 -9.17 -5.36 18.54
CA ASP A 33 -9.83 -6.18 19.56
C ASP A 33 -9.67 -5.59 20.96
N ASP A 34 -8.46 -5.09 21.29
CA ASP A 34 -8.16 -4.43 22.55
C ASP A 34 -8.92 -3.10 22.70
N ILE A 35 -9.18 -2.40 21.59
CA ILE A 35 -10.03 -1.19 21.56
C ILE A 35 -11.45 -1.50 22.05
N ARG A 36 -12.01 -2.65 21.67
CA ARG A 36 -13.36 -3.05 22.08
C ARG A 36 -13.44 -3.32 23.57
N GLU A 37 -12.46 -4.06 24.12
CA GLU A 37 -12.35 -4.31 25.56
C GLU A 37 -12.17 -3.00 26.35
N LEU A 38 -11.32 -2.10 25.85
CA LEU A 38 -11.16 -0.76 26.41
C LEU A 38 -12.49 0.01 26.44
N LYS A 39 -13.27 -0.01 25.35
CA LYS A 39 -14.57 0.68 25.29
C LYS A 39 -15.55 0.15 26.32
N GLU A 40 -15.62 -1.17 26.53
CA GLU A 40 -16.51 -1.80 27.51
C GLU A 40 -16.18 -1.40 28.96
N SER A 41 -14.91 -1.07 29.23
CA SER A 41 -14.45 -0.58 30.54
C SER A 41 -14.70 0.93 30.78
N LEU A 42 -15.05 1.69 29.74
CA LEU A 42 -15.24 3.14 29.83
C LEU A 42 -16.65 3.51 30.31
N LYS A 43 -16.74 4.63 31.05
CA LYS A 43 -18.04 5.22 31.37
C LYS A 43 -18.72 5.71 30.08
N THR A 44 -19.94 5.23 29.86
CA THR A 44 -20.83 5.67 28.78
C THR A 44 -21.00 7.20 28.80
N GLY A 45 -20.87 7.84 27.63
CA GLY A 45 -20.96 9.30 27.49
C GLY A 45 -19.71 10.07 27.92
N SER A 46 -18.60 9.39 28.18
CA SER A 46 -17.30 10.05 28.29
C SER A 46 -16.76 10.42 26.91
N LYS A 47 -16.00 11.52 26.80
CA LYS A 47 -15.38 11.94 25.53
C LYS A 47 -14.52 10.84 24.87
N PHE A 48 -13.92 9.97 25.68
CA PHE A 48 -13.12 8.84 25.21
C PHE A 48 -13.99 7.69 24.69
N PHE A 49 -15.13 7.44 25.32
CA PHE A 49 -16.14 6.49 24.83
C PHE A 49 -16.71 6.95 23.49
N ASP A 50 -17.11 8.23 23.37
CA ASP A 50 -17.66 8.80 22.14
C ASP A 50 -16.65 8.74 20.99
N TYR A 51 -15.36 8.95 21.28
CA TYR A 51 -14.30 8.81 20.30
C TYR A 51 -14.18 7.38 19.78
N PHE A 52 -14.16 6.37 20.66
CA PHE A 52 -14.11 4.98 20.21
C PHE A 52 -15.38 4.57 19.46
N ASP A 53 -16.54 5.06 19.86
CA ASP A 53 -17.80 4.81 19.16
C ASP A 53 -17.77 5.35 17.72
N SER A 54 -17.27 6.58 17.52
CA SER A 54 -17.09 7.14 16.19
C SER A 54 -16.06 6.36 15.36
N LEU A 55 -14.97 5.87 16.00
CA LEU A 55 -14.00 5.04 15.29
C LEU A 55 -14.63 3.76 14.75
N HIS A 56 -15.50 3.10 15.53
CA HIS A 56 -16.22 1.90 15.11
C HIS A 56 -17.25 2.19 14.02
N ALA A 57 -18.00 3.29 14.13
CA ALA A 57 -18.97 3.70 13.11
C ALA A 57 -18.30 3.88 11.74
N ASP A 58 -17.16 4.59 11.70
CA ASP A 58 -16.39 4.78 10.46
C ASP A 58 -15.91 3.45 9.86
N LYS A 59 -15.51 2.46 10.69
CA LYS A 59 -15.13 1.12 10.19
C LYS A 59 -16.29 0.40 9.53
N GLU A 60 -17.47 0.47 10.15
CA GLU A 60 -18.68 -0.12 9.58
C GLU A 60 -19.09 0.58 8.29
N ASP A 61 -18.93 1.90 8.19
CA ASP A 61 -19.15 2.65 6.95
C ASP A 61 -18.18 2.23 5.84
N GLU A 62 -16.88 2.14 6.13
CA GLU A 62 -15.89 1.65 5.18
C GLU A 62 -16.22 0.23 4.69
N ARG A 63 -16.61 -0.66 5.60
CA ARG A 63 -16.99 -2.04 5.25
C ARG A 63 -18.23 -2.06 4.36
N ARG A 64 -19.27 -1.30 4.71
CA ARG A 64 -20.48 -1.15 3.88
C ARG A 64 -20.15 -0.64 2.48
N ASN A 65 -19.24 0.33 2.37
CA ASN A 65 -18.79 0.85 1.08
C ASN A 65 -18.06 -0.21 0.25
N LEU A 66 -17.25 -1.07 0.88
CA LEU A 66 -16.56 -2.16 0.20
C LEU A 66 -17.49 -3.31 -0.22
N GLU A 67 -18.55 -3.55 0.54
CA GLU A 67 -19.58 -4.55 0.27
C GLU A 67 -20.71 -4.03 -0.65
N GLN A 68 -20.73 -2.74 -0.96
CA GLN A 68 -21.72 -2.14 -1.85
C GLN A 68 -21.67 -2.81 -3.24
N GLN A 69 -22.83 -3.27 -3.71
CA GLN A 69 -22.97 -3.82 -5.06
C GLN A 69 -22.88 -2.70 -6.09
N MET A 70 -22.07 -2.95 -7.11
CA MET A 70 -21.92 -2.09 -8.28
C MET A 70 -22.81 -2.60 -9.43
N PRO A 71 -23.09 -1.77 -10.46
CA PRO A 71 -23.93 -2.15 -11.61
C PRO A 71 -23.44 -3.38 -12.39
N ASN A 72 -22.17 -3.74 -12.24
CA ASN A 72 -21.56 -4.93 -12.84
C ASN A 72 -21.88 -6.23 -12.08
N GLY A 73 -22.71 -6.18 -11.04
CA GLY A 73 -23.10 -7.33 -10.21
C GLY A 73 -22.03 -7.77 -9.19
N LEU A 74 -20.91 -7.07 -9.11
CA LEU A 74 -19.85 -7.32 -8.14
C LEU A 74 -19.86 -6.24 -7.05
N THR A 75 -19.33 -6.58 -5.87
CA THR A 75 -19.04 -5.58 -4.84
C THR A 75 -17.86 -4.70 -5.26
N VAL A 76 -17.71 -3.53 -4.62
CA VAL A 76 -16.52 -2.68 -4.76
C VAL A 76 -15.25 -3.47 -4.46
N SER A 77 -15.25 -4.28 -3.39
CA SER A 77 -14.10 -5.11 -3.01
C SER A 77 -13.73 -6.15 -4.07
N GLU A 78 -14.72 -6.81 -4.69
CA GLU A 78 -14.51 -7.78 -5.77
C GLU A 78 -14.02 -7.11 -7.04
N THR A 79 -14.58 -5.95 -7.38
CA THR A 79 -14.14 -5.17 -8.54
C THR A 79 -12.68 -4.74 -8.36
N ASN A 80 -12.30 -4.24 -7.18
CA ASN A 80 -10.93 -3.86 -6.87
C ASN A 80 -9.97 -5.05 -6.98
N ARG A 81 -10.34 -6.21 -6.41
CA ARG A 81 -9.56 -7.45 -6.54
C ARG A 81 -9.40 -7.89 -8.00
N ARG A 82 -10.47 -7.80 -8.80
CA ARG A 82 -10.43 -8.16 -10.23
C ARG A 82 -9.54 -7.19 -11.01
N MET A 83 -9.66 -5.89 -10.79
CA MET A 83 -8.81 -4.88 -11.43
C MET A 83 -7.34 -5.07 -11.05
N ALA A 84 -7.04 -5.33 -9.78
CA ALA A 84 -5.66 -5.60 -9.35
C ALA A 84 -5.05 -6.79 -10.12
N ARG A 85 -5.79 -7.88 -10.30
CA ARG A 85 -5.32 -9.04 -11.10
C ARG A 85 -5.12 -8.71 -12.56
N VAL A 86 -6.04 -7.96 -13.18
CA VAL A 86 -5.93 -7.57 -14.59
C VAL A 86 -4.69 -6.73 -14.81
N THR A 87 -4.49 -5.70 -13.99
CA THR A 87 -3.35 -4.82 -14.14
C THR A 87 -2.05 -5.56 -13.77
N GLU A 88 -2.09 -6.55 -12.86
CA GLU A 88 -0.95 -7.42 -12.58
C GLU A 88 -0.51 -8.20 -13.81
N ASN A 89 -1.47 -8.81 -14.50
CA ASN A 89 -1.22 -9.54 -15.73
C ASN A 89 -0.67 -8.63 -16.83
N LEU A 90 -1.17 -7.39 -16.92
CA LEU A 90 -0.65 -6.41 -17.88
C LEU A 90 0.83 -6.11 -17.63
N TYR A 91 1.21 -5.83 -16.38
CA TYR A 91 2.62 -5.58 -16.04
C TYR A 91 3.49 -6.81 -16.20
N ARG A 92 2.99 -8.01 -15.90
CA ARG A 92 3.69 -9.28 -16.19
C ARG A 92 3.99 -9.43 -17.68
N GLN A 93 3.00 -9.19 -18.54
CA GLN A 93 3.19 -9.26 -19.99
C GLN A 93 4.16 -8.19 -20.50
N ALA A 94 4.06 -6.95 -20.00
CA ALA A 94 4.97 -5.88 -20.37
C ALA A 94 6.43 -6.22 -20.02
N PHE A 95 6.66 -6.70 -18.79
CA PHE A 95 7.98 -7.09 -18.34
C PHE A 95 8.55 -8.28 -19.13
N SER A 96 7.73 -9.31 -19.41
CA SER A 96 8.13 -10.42 -20.28
C SER A 96 8.47 -9.99 -21.72
N LYS A 97 8.01 -8.81 -22.17
CA LYS A 97 8.39 -8.20 -23.44
C LYS A 97 9.63 -7.31 -23.36
N GLY A 98 10.23 -7.15 -22.18
CA GLY A 98 11.44 -6.36 -21.97
C GLY A 98 11.18 -4.89 -21.61
N ILE A 99 9.95 -4.55 -21.20
CA ILE A 99 9.63 -3.20 -20.70
C ILE A 99 10.02 -3.14 -19.21
N PRO A 100 10.85 -2.19 -18.77
CA PRO A 100 11.20 -2.05 -17.37
C PRO A 100 9.98 -1.62 -16.55
N MET A 101 9.90 -2.10 -15.31
CA MET A 101 8.81 -1.75 -14.38
C MET A 101 9.31 -0.80 -13.30
N PHE A 102 8.53 0.22 -12.99
CA PHE A 102 8.83 1.20 -11.94
C PHE A 102 7.85 1.03 -10.78
N TYR A 103 8.36 1.03 -9.55
CA TYR A 103 7.53 0.84 -8.35
C TYR A 103 8.20 1.36 -7.08
N ASN A 104 7.46 1.43 -5.97
CA ASN A 104 7.95 1.84 -4.65
C ASN A 104 7.84 0.70 -3.63
N ASP A 105 8.90 0.47 -2.86
CA ASP A 105 8.86 -0.36 -1.66
C ASP A 105 9.66 0.29 -0.52
N GLU A 106 9.87 -0.43 0.58
CA GLU A 106 10.60 0.00 1.77
C GLU A 106 12.02 0.54 1.49
N ARG A 107 12.61 0.22 0.33
CA ARG A 107 13.93 0.70 -0.09
C ARG A 107 13.90 2.12 -0.66
N THR A 108 12.72 2.64 -1.03
CA THR A 108 12.50 4.02 -1.47
C THR A 108 12.23 4.93 -0.27
N ARG A 109 12.96 6.04 -0.13
CA ARG A 109 12.85 6.96 1.01
C ARG A 109 12.16 8.27 0.65
N LYS A 110 12.27 8.70 -0.60
CA LYS A 110 11.69 9.95 -1.09
C LYS A 110 10.52 9.67 -2.05
N PRO A 111 9.54 10.58 -2.14
CA PRO A 111 8.44 10.45 -3.11
C PRO A 111 8.89 10.40 -4.57
N THR A 112 10.08 10.92 -4.87
CA THR A 112 10.66 10.93 -6.22
C THR A 112 11.51 9.70 -6.51
N GLU A 113 11.74 8.83 -5.52
CA GLU A 113 12.56 7.63 -5.70
C GLU A 113 11.67 6.46 -6.13
N PHE A 114 12.16 5.69 -7.11
CA PHE A 114 11.50 4.51 -7.62
C PHE A 114 12.52 3.39 -7.79
N ILE A 115 12.03 2.17 -7.72
CA ILE A 115 12.78 0.98 -8.11
C ILE A 115 12.46 0.69 -9.55
N ARG A 116 13.49 0.68 -10.38
CA ARG A 116 13.42 0.21 -11.77
C ARG A 116 13.82 -1.26 -11.80
N ALA A 117 12.85 -2.15 -12.05
CA ALA A 117 13.13 -3.53 -12.40
C ALA A 117 13.52 -3.61 -13.88
N ASN A 118 14.77 -3.99 -14.13
CA ASN A 118 15.34 -4.11 -15.45
C ASN A 118 14.97 -5.46 -16.10
N PRO A 119 14.92 -5.56 -17.44
CA PRO A 119 14.57 -6.79 -18.15
C PRO A 119 15.46 -8.01 -17.84
N ASP A 120 16.72 -7.78 -17.48
CA ASP A 120 17.68 -8.80 -17.03
C ASP A 120 17.40 -9.31 -15.60
N GLY A 121 16.34 -8.81 -14.97
CA GLY A 121 15.96 -9.13 -13.61
C GLY A 121 16.82 -8.45 -12.54
N SER A 122 17.68 -7.48 -12.90
CA SER A 122 18.32 -6.60 -11.91
C SER A 122 17.36 -5.50 -11.43
N GLU A 123 17.72 -4.82 -10.35
CA GLU A 123 16.95 -3.69 -9.82
C GLU A 123 17.85 -2.51 -9.50
N ASP A 124 17.42 -1.33 -9.93
CA ASP A 124 18.08 -0.06 -9.64
C ASP A 124 17.16 0.85 -8.85
N LEU A 125 17.74 1.63 -7.94
CA LEU A 125 17.10 2.82 -7.40
C LEU A 125 17.32 3.97 -8.38
N VAL A 126 16.24 4.62 -8.77
CA VAL A 126 16.24 5.78 -9.66
C VAL A 126 15.45 6.93 -9.04
N SER A 127 15.77 8.17 -9.42
CA SER A 127 14.95 9.34 -9.11
C SER A 127 14.20 9.77 -10.36
N TYR A 128 12.91 10.08 -10.22
CA TYR A 128 12.12 10.70 -11.26
C TYR A 128 12.16 12.22 -11.14
N ASP A 129 12.41 12.90 -12.25
CA ASP A 129 12.29 14.35 -12.39
C ASP A 129 11.04 14.65 -13.24
N ILE A 130 10.13 15.43 -12.66
CA ILE A 130 8.86 15.79 -13.30
C ILE A 130 9.04 16.77 -14.46
N ASP A 131 10.02 17.66 -14.37
CA ASP A 131 10.24 18.72 -15.35
C ASP A 131 10.82 18.13 -16.63
N SER A 132 11.83 17.25 -16.49
CA SER A 132 12.41 16.52 -17.62
C SER A 132 11.67 15.24 -18.01
N ARG A 133 10.69 14.80 -17.20
CA ARG A 133 9.97 13.52 -17.33
C ARG A 133 10.90 12.33 -17.49
N SER A 134 12.03 12.36 -16.77
CA SER A 134 13.11 11.40 -16.93
C SER A 134 13.50 10.73 -15.62
N HIS A 135 14.11 9.56 -15.72
CA HIS A 135 14.62 8.81 -14.57
C HIS A 135 16.15 8.89 -14.56
N SER A 136 16.71 9.30 -13.43
CA SER A 136 18.16 9.33 -13.18
C SER A 136 18.56 8.17 -12.28
N PHE A 137 19.59 7.43 -12.66
CA PHE A 137 20.14 6.36 -11.84
C PHE A 137 20.74 6.91 -10.54
N LEU A 138 20.43 6.26 -9.41
CA LEU A 138 21.02 6.58 -8.11
C LEU A 138 21.98 5.48 -7.65
N LYS A 139 21.52 4.23 -7.62
CA LYS A 139 22.35 3.07 -7.24
C LYS A 139 21.72 1.77 -7.71
N GLN A 140 22.55 0.73 -7.87
CA GLN A 140 22.07 -0.63 -8.05
C GLN A 140 21.61 -1.20 -6.70
N LEU A 141 20.45 -1.86 -6.68
CA LEU A 141 19.89 -2.53 -5.50
C LEU A 141 20.14 -4.03 -5.53
N LEU A 142 19.92 -4.66 -6.68
CA LEU A 142 20.08 -6.11 -6.87
C LEU A 142 20.72 -6.41 -8.22
N PRO A 143 21.61 -7.41 -8.30
CA PRO A 143 22.21 -7.84 -9.56
C PRO A 143 21.19 -8.59 -10.44
N ALA A 144 21.58 -8.88 -11.68
CA ALA A 144 20.77 -9.61 -12.65
C ALA A 144 20.22 -10.92 -12.08
N GLY A 145 18.97 -11.23 -12.43
CA GLY A 145 18.28 -12.43 -11.96
C GLY A 145 17.88 -12.45 -10.47
N LYS A 146 18.15 -11.40 -9.68
CA LYS A 146 17.82 -11.36 -8.25
C LYS A 146 16.62 -10.48 -7.90
N GLY A 147 16.13 -9.69 -8.86
CA GLY A 147 15.03 -8.77 -8.68
C GLY A 147 13.67 -9.45 -8.52
N LYS A 148 12.70 -8.68 -8.02
CA LYS A 148 11.33 -9.09 -7.76
C LYS A 148 10.64 -9.67 -9.00
N TRP A 149 11.03 -9.23 -10.19
CA TRP A 149 10.46 -9.69 -11.45
C TRP A 149 11.29 -10.74 -12.19
N ALA A 150 12.47 -11.10 -11.67
CA ALA A 150 13.42 -11.98 -12.37
C ALA A 150 12.85 -13.33 -12.79
N TYR A 151 11.92 -13.90 -12.02
CA TYR A 151 11.28 -15.19 -12.34
C TYR A 151 10.46 -15.18 -13.63
N LEU A 152 10.14 -14.01 -14.19
CA LEU A 152 9.50 -13.90 -15.50
C LEU A 152 10.50 -13.80 -16.65
N SER A 153 11.77 -13.52 -16.36
CA SER A 153 12.85 -13.42 -17.34
C SER A 153 13.53 -14.77 -17.61
N SER A 154 13.33 -15.78 -16.75
CA SER A 154 14.01 -17.08 -16.78
C SER A 154 13.67 -18.00 -17.98
N ASN A 155 12.79 -17.57 -18.89
CA ASN A 155 12.38 -18.32 -20.08
C ASN A 155 12.97 -17.76 -21.40
N ARG A 156 14.10 -17.05 -21.33
CA ARG A 156 14.82 -16.54 -22.50
C ARG A 156 16.20 -17.17 -22.62
#